data_AF-M4XJU9-F1
#
_entry.id   AF-M4XJU9-F1
#
_cell.length_a   1.000
_cell.length_b   1.000
_cell.length_c   1.000
_cell.angle_alpha   90.00
_cell.angle_beta   90.00
_cell.angle_gamma   90.00
#
_symmetry.space_group_name_H-M   'P 1'
#
loop_
_entity.id
_entity.type
_entity.pdbx_description
1 polymer ?
#
loop_
_entity_poly.entity_id
_entity_poly.type
_entity_poly.pdbx_seq_one_letter_code
_entity_poly.pdbx_strand_id
1 'polypeptide(L)'
;MTDARFARLLKERIGLDAESVGDAVIGRAVRQRSVKVAGGDAERYWERLQVSAEEVQALIEAVIVPETWFFRYPESFAALAQLAGRRVCELAGARPLRLLSLPCSSGEEPYSIVMALLDAGLAPSAFQVDALDVSRPVLERAEAGRYGRNSFRGANLGFRDRHFTGTDSDFQISEAVRAKVQFRLGNLLSPSLLAGEAPYDYVFCRNLLIYFDRATQERVVDVLRRLAREDGVLFIGPAEASLLSRQGLRPLGVAQSFAFPLDSQAQAPAARPALVPPPPRRTAPATKSSAAPVRPRAPKPSPPIPRLASASASLEDIARLANSGQAAEARQRCEALLAEQGPNAEAFYWLGLLSDAQGRGAQAQGYYRKALYLQPDHQESLLHLAALLAAQGDQEGARRLQERAARGVKRDA
;
A
#
# COMPACT_ATOMS: atom_id res chain seq x y z
N MET A 1 20.05 1.59 18.38
CA MET A 1 20.23 2.03 16.99
C MET A 1 20.31 0.77 16.14
N THR A 2 19.57 0.71 15.04
CA THR A 2 19.66 -0.41 14.10
C THR A 2 21.00 -0.32 13.40
N ASP A 3 21.76 -1.42 13.38
CA ASP A 3 23.05 -1.47 12.68
C ASP A 3 22.82 -1.27 11.17
N ALA A 4 23.43 -0.21 10.63
CA ALA A 4 23.24 0.24 9.26
C ALA A 4 23.66 -0.81 8.20
N ARG A 5 24.51 -1.79 8.57
CA ARG A 5 24.93 -2.87 7.68
C ARG A 5 23.76 -3.74 7.22
N PHE A 6 22.81 -4.04 8.11
CA PHE A 6 21.62 -4.84 7.75
C PHE A 6 20.67 -4.09 6.81
N ALA A 7 20.47 -2.79 7.05
CA ALA A 7 19.67 -1.95 6.16
C ALA A 7 20.30 -1.86 4.75
N ARG A 8 21.64 -1.71 4.68
CA ARG A 8 22.37 -1.71 3.40
C ARG A 8 22.21 -3.05 2.66
N LEU A 9 22.35 -4.18 3.36
CA LEU A 9 22.15 -5.50 2.77
C LEU A 9 20.74 -5.66 2.18
N LEU A 10 19.70 -5.25 2.91
CA LEU A 10 18.31 -5.32 2.44
C LEU A 10 18.10 -4.41 1.23
N LYS A 11 18.67 -3.19 1.26
CA LYS A 11 18.65 -2.28 0.11
C LYS A 11 19.30 -2.90 -1.13
N GLU A 12 20.46 -3.52 -0.99
CA GLU A 12 21.18 -4.15 -2.10
C GLU A 12 20.45 -5.38 -2.66
N ARG A 13 19.84 -6.20 -1.80
CA ARG A 13 19.21 -7.46 -2.21
C ARG A 13 17.80 -7.31 -2.76
N ILE A 14 17.00 -6.44 -2.15
CA ILE A 14 15.57 -6.31 -2.46
C ILE A 14 15.14 -4.86 -2.67
N GLY A 15 16.06 -3.89 -2.69
CA GLY A 15 15.74 -2.49 -2.95
C GLY A 15 15.05 -1.76 -1.80
N LEU A 16 15.00 -2.40 -0.62
CA LEU A 16 14.29 -1.90 0.54
C LEU A 16 14.89 -0.58 1.05
N ASP A 17 14.03 0.40 1.24
CA ASP A 17 14.40 1.67 1.86
C ASP A 17 14.07 1.68 3.36
N ALA A 18 15.10 1.92 4.18
CA ALA A 18 14.98 1.91 5.64
C ALA A 18 14.16 3.10 6.16
N GLU A 19 14.14 4.24 5.46
CA GLU A 19 13.31 5.39 5.82
C GLU A 19 11.82 5.09 5.60
N SER A 20 11.50 4.34 4.54
CA SER A 20 10.14 3.95 4.19
C SER A 20 9.58 2.85 5.10
N VAL A 21 10.39 1.86 5.47
CA VAL A 21 9.98 0.70 6.31
C VAL A 21 10.11 1.00 7.80
N GLY A 22 11.07 1.84 8.16
CA GLY A 22 11.39 2.22 9.52
C GLY A 22 12.42 1.30 10.19
N ASP A 23 13.45 1.91 10.77
CA ASP A 23 14.55 1.24 11.47
C ASP A 23 14.10 0.25 12.56
N ALA A 24 12.94 0.50 13.17
CA ALA A 24 12.38 -0.36 14.22
C ALA A 24 11.92 -1.72 13.68
N VAL A 25 11.41 -1.78 12.45
CA VAL A 25 10.97 -3.04 11.81
C VAL A 25 12.19 -3.88 11.45
N ILE A 26 13.18 -3.24 10.82
CA ILE A 26 14.46 -3.89 10.49
C ILE A 26 15.14 -4.39 11.76
N GLY A 27 15.24 -3.54 12.79
CA GLY A 27 15.86 -3.92 14.07
C GLY A 27 15.15 -5.09 14.76
N ARG A 28 13.81 -5.13 14.72
CA ARG A 28 13.03 -6.25 15.26
C ARG A 28 13.29 -7.54 14.50
N ALA A 29 13.25 -7.50 13.18
CA ALA A 29 13.52 -8.66 12.33
C ALA A 29 14.93 -9.20 12.55
N VAL A 30 15.94 -8.33 12.56
CA VAL A 30 17.34 -8.69 12.86
C VAL A 30 17.45 -9.34 14.24
N ARG A 31 16.83 -8.76 15.27
CA ARG A 31 16.84 -9.32 16.62
C ARG A 31 16.20 -10.70 16.67
N GLN A 32 15.03 -10.86 16.07
CA GLN A 32 14.30 -12.12 16.03
C GLN A 32 15.13 -13.22 15.35
N ARG A 33 15.71 -12.92 14.19
CA ARG A 33 16.55 -13.86 13.44
C ARG A 33 17.85 -14.18 14.18
N SER A 34 18.55 -13.15 14.68
CA SER A 34 19.78 -13.30 15.46
C SER A 34 19.58 -14.19 16.69
N VAL A 35 18.47 -14.06 17.42
CA VAL A 35 18.14 -14.97 18.54
C VAL A 35 18.01 -16.42 18.06
N LYS A 36 17.37 -16.64 16.92
CA LYS A 36 17.10 -17.99 16.38
C LYS A 36 18.36 -18.71 15.88
N VAL A 37 19.29 -18.00 15.24
CA VAL A 37 20.43 -18.64 14.55
C VAL A 37 21.82 -18.29 15.12
N ALA A 38 21.90 -17.26 15.96
CA ALA A 38 23.15 -16.74 16.49
C ALA A 38 23.09 -16.42 18.00
N GLY A 39 22.06 -16.87 18.72
CA GLY A 39 21.93 -16.66 20.17
C GLY A 39 21.72 -15.21 20.59
N GLY A 40 21.36 -14.33 19.66
CA GLY A 40 21.14 -12.90 19.91
C GLY A 40 22.38 -12.02 19.71
N ASP A 41 23.51 -12.62 19.29
CA ASP A 41 24.71 -11.87 18.92
C ASP A 41 24.57 -11.30 17.49
N ALA A 42 24.73 -9.98 17.37
CA ALA A 42 24.59 -9.27 16.10
C ALA A 42 25.77 -9.46 15.15
N GLU A 43 27.01 -9.57 15.65
CA GLU A 43 28.19 -9.80 14.80
C GLU A 43 28.19 -11.23 14.26
N ARG A 44 27.91 -12.21 15.12
CA ARG A 44 27.79 -13.60 14.69
C ARG A 44 26.65 -13.79 13.70
N TYR A 45 25.55 -13.05 13.88
CA TYR A 45 24.45 -13.04 12.92
C TYR A 45 24.87 -12.41 11.59
N TRP A 46 25.62 -11.30 11.62
CA TRP A 46 26.17 -10.68 10.41
C TRP A 46 27.09 -11.62 9.63
N GLU A 47 28.00 -12.32 10.30
CA GLU A 47 28.87 -13.34 9.71
C GLU A 47 28.05 -14.45 9.04
N ARG A 48 26.97 -14.90 9.70
CA ARG A 48 26.07 -15.91 9.13
C ARG A 48 25.40 -15.44 7.84
N LEU A 49 24.98 -14.17 7.76
CA LEU A 49 24.38 -13.60 6.55
C LEU A 49 25.37 -13.53 5.37
N GLN A 50 26.69 -13.48 5.62
CA GLN A 50 27.68 -13.48 4.54
C GLN A 50 27.80 -14.84 3.85
N VAL A 51 27.51 -15.93 4.56
CA VAL A 51 27.75 -17.31 4.08
C VAL A 51 26.48 -18.11 3.80
N SER A 52 25.31 -17.62 4.20
CA SER A 52 24.03 -18.34 4.10
C SER A 52 22.98 -17.53 3.34
N ALA A 53 22.79 -17.85 2.06
CA ALA A 53 21.73 -17.26 1.24
C ALA A 53 20.32 -17.52 1.83
N GLU A 54 20.13 -18.71 2.43
CA GLU A 54 18.89 -19.07 3.14
C GLU A 54 18.60 -18.13 4.31
N GLU A 55 19.61 -17.74 5.09
CA GLU A 55 19.40 -16.81 6.20
C GLU A 55 19.15 -15.37 5.73
N VAL A 56 19.81 -14.95 4.63
CA VAL A 56 19.50 -13.67 3.98
C VAL A 56 18.03 -13.63 3.56
N GLN A 57 17.54 -14.72 2.96
CA GLN A 57 16.13 -14.86 2.59
C GLN A 57 15.21 -14.80 3.81
N ALA A 58 15.56 -15.49 4.89
CA ALA A 58 14.76 -15.49 6.12
C ALA A 58 14.73 -14.10 6.82
N LEU A 59 15.78 -13.30 6.68
CA LEU A 59 15.78 -11.90 7.13
C LEU A 59 14.85 -11.03 6.27
N ILE A 60 14.90 -11.18 4.95
CA ILE A 60 14.01 -10.49 4.01
C ILE A 60 12.54 -10.76 4.40
N GLU A 61 12.20 -12.02 4.65
CA GLU A 61 10.86 -12.44 5.06
C GLU A 61 10.43 -11.90 6.43
N ALA A 62 11.37 -11.70 7.35
CA ALA A 62 11.07 -11.14 8.66
C ALA A 62 10.82 -9.62 8.60
N VAL A 63 11.33 -8.94 7.57
CA VAL A 63 11.18 -7.48 7.40
C VAL A 63 9.97 -7.14 6.55
N ILE A 64 9.69 -7.93 5.52
CA ILE A 64 8.52 -7.74 4.67
C ILE A 64 7.31 -8.33 5.39
N VAL A 65 6.29 -7.52 5.66
CA VAL A 65 5.00 -8.01 6.18
C VAL A 65 4.06 -8.18 4.98
N PRO A 66 3.84 -9.41 4.48
CA PRO A 66 2.93 -9.62 3.36
C PRO A 66 1.47 -9.54 3.82
N GLU A 67 0.92 -8.32 3.88
CA GLU A 67 -0.54 -8.15 3.99
C GLU A 67 -1.20 -8.12 2.61
N THR A 68 -2.02 -9.13 2.34
CA THR A 68 -2.82 -9.25 1.13
C THR A 68 -4.18 -9.87 1.44
N TRP A 69 -5.16 -9.65 0.58
CA TRP A 69 -6.52 -10.18 0.69
C TRP A 69 -7.20 -10.19 -0.69
N PHE A 70 -8.22 -11.02 -0.85
CA PHE A 70 -8.93 -11.15 -2.11
C PHE A 70 -9.62 -9.85 -2.52
N PHE A 71 -9.60 -9.55 -3.81
CA PHE A 71 -10.22 -8.36 -4.42
C PHE A 71 -9.83 -7.03 -3.75
N ARG A 72 -8.58 -6.92 -3.28
CA ARG A 72 -8.01 -5.63 -2.84
C ARG A 72 -8.12 -4.62 -3.98
N TYR A 73 -8.86 -3.52 -3.80
CA TYR A 73 -9.27 -2.59 -4.87
C TYR A 73 -10.12 -3.30 -5.95
N PRO A 74 -11.39 -3.62 -5.68
CA PRO A 74 -12.25 -4.38 -6.59
C PRO A 74 -12.43 -3.72 -7.96
N GLU A 75 -12.34 -2.39 -8.02
CA GLU A 75 -12.46 -1.59 -9.25
C GLU A 75 -11.35 -1.91 -10.27
N SER A 76 -10.15 -2.30 -9.80
CA SER A 76 -9.07 -2.75 -10.68
C SER A 76 -9.44 -4.04 -11.43
N PHE A 77 -10.06 -4.99 -10.73
CA PHE A 77 -10.47 -6.27 -11.32
C PHE A 77 -11.69 -6.12 -12.25
N ALA A 78 -12.61 -5.23 -11.91
CA ALA A 78 -13.71 -4.87 -12.81
C ALA A 78 -13.20 -4.24 -14.12
N ALA A 79 -12.23 -3.33 -14.03
CA ALA A 79 -11.59 -2.75 -15.21
C ALA A 79 -10.83 -3.80 -16.03
N LEU A 80 -10.11 -4.71 -15.35
CA LEU A 80 -9.42 -5.83 -16.00
C LEU A 80 -10.41 -6.70 -16.79
N ALA A 81 -11.53 -7.10 -16.21
CA ALA A 81 -12.53 -7.94 -16.87
C ALA A 81 -13.02 -7.32 -18.19
N GLN A 82 -13.31 -6.01 -18.19
CA GLN A 82 -13.73 -5.29 -19.38
C GLN A 82 -12.63 -5.21 -20.45
N LEU A 83 -11.39 -4.90 -20.03
CA LEU A 83 -10.23 -4.82 -20.92
C LEU A 83 -9.92 -6.17 -21.56
N ALA A 84 -9.86 -7.22 -20.74
CA ALA A 84 -9.57 -8.59 -21.16
C ALA A 84 -10.64 -9.11 -22.13
N GLY A 85 -11.93 -8.84 -21.87
CA GLY A 85 -13.00 -9.21 -22.78
C GLY A 85 -12.83 -8.61 -24.18
N ARG A 86 -12.52 -7.30 -24.28
CA ARG A 86 -12.23 -6.65 -25.57
C ARG A 86 -11.01 -7.27 -26.24
N ARG A 87 -9.93 -7.47 -25.47
CA ARG A 87 -8.66 -8.00 -26.00
C ARG A 87 -8.79 -9.43 -26.51
N VAL A 88 -9.59 -10.28 -25.86
CA VAL A 88 -9.89 -11.64 -26.36
C VAL A 88 -10.59 -11.57 -27.72
N CYS A 89 -11.56 -10.67 -27.89
CA CYS A 89 -12.23 -10.46 -29.17
C CYS A 89 -11.26 -9.98 -30.26
N GLU A 90 -10.39 -9.02 -29.95
CA GLU A 90 -9.36 -8.52 -30.86
C GLU A 90 -8.37 -9.61 -31.31
N LEU A 91 -7.97 -10.48 -30.38
CA LEU A 91 -7.04 -11.57 -30.67
C LEU A 91 -7.68 -12.70 -31.48
N ALA A 92 -9.02 -12.81 -31.48
CA ALA A 92 -9.78 -13.83 -32.23
C ALA A 92 -9.22 -15.27 -32.11
N GLY A 93 -8.74 -15.63 -30.92
CA GLY A 93 -8.17 -16.96 -30.63
C GLY A 93 -6.72 -17.18 -31.08
N ALA A 94 -6.01 -16.16 -31.58
CA ALA A 94 -4.62 -16.28 -32.03
C ALA A 94 -3.67 -16.75 -30.91
N ARG A 95 -3.93 -16.33 -29.67
CA ARG A 95 -3.21 -16.79 -28.46
C ARG A 95 -4.03 -16.47 -27.21
N PRO A 96 -3.76 -17.13 -26.07
CA PRO A 96 -4.28 -16.69 -24.78
C PRO A 96 -3.69 -15.35 -24.35
N LEU A 97 -4.44 -14.62 -23.52
CA LEU A 97 -3.95 -13.49 -22.75
C LEU A 97 -2.89 -13.96 -21.75
N ARG A 98 -1.80 -13.20 -21.64
CA ARG A 98 -0.79 -13.40 -20.59
C ARG A 98 -0.95 -12.32 -19.54
N LEU A 99 -1.18 -12.72 -18.29
CA LEU A 99 -1.26 -11.83 -17.15
C LEU A 99 -0.15 -12.13 -16.15
N LEU A 100 0.35 -11.09 -15.51
CA LEU A 100 1.41 -11.20 -14.52
C LEU A 100 1.00 -10.52 -13.21
N SER A 101 1.16 -11.18 -12.07
CA SER A 101 1.06 -10.57 -10.73
C SER A 101 2.40 -10.67 -10.02
N LEU A 102 2.98 -9.52 -9.68
CA LEU A 102 4.25 -9.44 -8.94
C LEU A 102 4.29 -8.19 -8.05
N PRO A 103 4.60 -8.29 -6.75
CA PRO A 103 4.74 -9.52 -5.98
C PRO A 103 3.34 -10.12 -5.74
N CYS A 104 3.21 -11.44 -5.82
CA CYS A 104 1.92 -12.11 -5.67
C CYS A 104 1.57 -12.47 -4.21
N SER A 105 2.53 -12.40 -3.28
CA SER A 105 2.35 -12.77 -1.88
C SER A 105 1.71 -14.17 -1.77
N SER A 106 0.83 -14.40 -0.79
CA SER A 106 0.14 -15.68 -0.57
C SER A 106 -0.94 -16.03 -1.62
N GLY A 107 -0.94 -15.38 -2.79
CA GLY A 107 -1.74 -15.79 -3.94
C GLY A 107 -3.12 -15.14 -4.05
N GLU A 108 -3.54 -14.32 -3.10
CA GLU A 108 -4.87 -13.68 -3.16
C GLU A 108 -5.05 -12.79 -4.40
N GLU A 109 -4.03 -12.07 -4.83
CA GLU A 109 -4.10 -11.23 -6.04
C GLU A 109 -4.22 -12.05 -7.33
N PRO A 110 -3.32 -12.99 -7.68
CA PRO A 110 -3.45 -13.76 -8.92
C PRO A 110 -4.73 -14.60 -8.95
N TYR A 111 -5.22 -15.09 -7.82
CA TYR A 111 -6.51 -15.76 -7.78
C TYR A 111 -7.69 -14.81 -7.94
N SER A 112 -7.62 -13.58 -7.41
CA SER A 112 -8.63 -12.54 -7.70
C SER A 112 -8.69 -12.19 -9.18
N ILE A 113 -7.52 -12.15 -9.85
CA ILE A 113 -7.43 -11.98 -11.31
C ILE A 113 -8.21 -13.11 -12.01
N VAL A 114 -7.89 -14.37 -11.72
CA VAL A 114 -8.54 -15.52 -12.37
C VAL A 114 -10.05 -15.52 -12.12
N MET A 115 -10.47 -15.36 -10.86
CA MET A 115 -11.90 -15.33 -10.50
C MET A 115 -12.65 -14.22 -11.24
N ALA A 116 -12.06 -13.01 -11.34
CA ALA A 116 -12.68 -11.90 -12.06
C ALA A 116 -12.86 -12.20 -13.56
N LEU A 117 -11.89 -12.84 -14.19
CA LEU A 117 -11.97 -13.21 -15.62
C LEU A 117 -12.99 -14.32 -15.87
N LEU A 118 -13.03 -15.34 -15.00
CA LEU A 118 -14.03 -16.41 -15.09
C LEU A 118 -15.44 -15.89 -14.84
N ASP A 119 -15.64 -15.06 -13.80
CA ASP A 119 -16.93 -14.43 -13.49
C ASP A 119 -17.41 -13.50 -14.62
N ALA A 120 -16.49 -12.94 -15.40
CA ALA A 120 -16.80 -12.15 -16.59
C ALA A 120 -17.11 -13.00 -17.84
N GLY A 121 -17.08 -14.32 -17.73
CA GLY A 121 -17.44 -15.25 -18.79
C GLY A 121 -16.31 -15.58 -19.78
N LEU A 122 -15.06 -15.23 -19.47
CA LEU A 122 -13.94 -15.62 -20.33
C LEU A 122 -13.68 -17.12 -20.20
N ALA A 123 -13.48 -17.79 -21.34
CA ALA A 123 -13.12 -19.20 -21.36
C ALA A 123 -11.77 -19.44 -20.65
N PRO A 124 -11.60 -20.53 -19.87
CA PRO A 124 -10.33 -20.83 -19.19
C PRO A 124 -9.11 -20.98 -20.13
N SER A 125 -9.35 -21.31 -21.40
CA SER A 125 -8.32 -21.39 -22.45
C SER A 125 -7.88 -20.02 -22.98
N ALA A 126 -8.65 -18.96 -22.72
CA ALA A 126 -8.40 -17.63 -23.26
C ALA A 126 -7.33 -16.84 -22.50
N PHE A 127 -6.85 -17.30 -21.35
CA PHE A 127 -5.86 -16.58 -20.55
C PHE A 127 -4.98 -17.51 -19.71
N GLN A 128 -3.84 -17.01 -19.23
CA GLN A 128 -2.96 -17.65 -18.24
C GLN A 128 -2.37 -16.58 -17.32
N VAL A 129 -2.26 -16.87 -16.02
CA VAL A 129 -1.65 -15.97 -15.04
C VAL A 129 -0.31 -16.54 -14.58
N ASP A 130 0.76 -15.78 -14.72
CA ASP A 130 2.03 -16.01 -14.04
C ASP A 130 2.06 -15.16 -12.76
N ALA A 131 2.52 -15.72 -11.65
CA ALA A 131 2.53 -15.08 -10.34
C ALA A 131 3.91 -15.25 -9.70
N LEU A 132 4.56 -14.13 -9.38
CA LEU A 132 5.94 -14.12 -8.92
C LEU A 132 6.06 -13.51 -7.53
N ASP A 133 6.92 -14.10 -6.71
CA ASP A 133 7.33 -13.53 -5.43
C ASP A 133 8.79 -13.90 -5.13
N VAL A 134 9.42 -13.14 -4.23
CA VAL A 134 10.79 -13.39 -3.78
C VAL A 134 10.86 -14.45 -2.68
N SER A 135 9.75 -14.78 -2.04
CA SER A 135 9.69 -15.74 -0.93
C SER A 135 9.09 -17.08 -1.35
N ARG A 136 9.91 -18.15 -1.30
CA ARG A 136 9.46 -19.53 -1.56
C ARG A 136 8.38 -19.99 -0.57
N PRO A 137 8.50 -19.79 0.77
CA PRO A 137 7.45 -20.15 1.72
C PRO A 137 6.10 -19.45 1.48
N VAL A 138 6.14 -18.21 0.96
CA VAL A 138 4.92 -17.48 0.58
C VAL A 138 4.28 -18.10 -0.66
N LEU A 139 5.08 -18.47 -1.67
CA LEU A 139 4.61 -19.17 -2.87
C LEU A 139 4.04 -20.55 -2.54
N GLU A 140 4.66 -21.31 -1.64
CA GLU A 140 4.13 -22.62 -1.21
C GLU A 140 2.74 -22.49 -0.57
N ARG A 141 2.51 -21.43 0.22
CA ARG A 141 1.17 -21.11 0.75
C ARG A 141 0.18 -20.73 -0.35
N ALA A 142 0.63 -19.97 -1.34
CA ALA A 142 -0.18 -19.62 -2.49
C ALA A 142 -0.58 -20.86 -3.30
N GLU A 143 0.38 -21.75 -3.59
CA GLU A 143 0.18 -23.02 -4.29
C GLU A 143 -0.78 -23.95 -3.53
N ALA A 144 -0.71 -23.99 -2.19
CA ALA A 144 -1.66 -24.75 -1.37
C ALA A 144 -3.11 -24.26 -1.54
N GLY A 145 -3.30 -22.96 -1.75
CA GLY A 145 -4.60 -22.35 -2.02
C GLY A 145 -5.59 -22.44 -0.85
N ARG A 146 -5.08 -22.45 0.38
CA ARG A 146 -5.85 -22.51 1.63
C ARG A 146 -5.81 -21.16 2.34
N TYR A 147 -6.97 -20.64 2.69
CA TYR A 147 -7.12 -19.28 3.19
C TYR A 147 -8.00 -19.23 4.43
N GLY A 148 -7.54 -18.47 5.43
CA GLY A 148 -8.32 -18.15 6.62
C GLY A 148 -9.16 -16.90 6.43
N ARG A 149 -9.96 -16.55 7.46
CA ARG A 149 -10.87 -15.39 7.45
C ARG A 149 -10.18 -14.06 7.08
N ASN A 150 -8.92 -13.87 7.46
CA ASN A 150 -8.18 -12.62 7.24
C ASN A 150 -7.95 -12.29 5.75
N SER A 151 -7.99 -13.29 4.86
CA SER A 151 -7.90 -13.11 3.41
C SER A 151 -9.22 -12.65 2.79
N PHE A 152 -10.32 -12.70 3.54
CA PHE A 152 -11.66 -12.28 3.11
C PHE A 152 -12.08 -11.01 3.87
N ARG A 153 -11.89 -9.85 3.24
CA ARG A 153 -12.19 -8.55 3.84
C ARG A 153 -13.34 -7.84 3.13
N GLY A 154 -14.11 -7.07 3.88
CA GLY A 154 -15.24 -6.29 3.36
C GLY A 154 -16.53 -7.09 3.23
N ALA A 155 -17.58 -6.43 2.73
CA ALA A 155 -18.94 -6.97 2.69
C ALA A 155 -19.24 -7.82 1.44
N ASN A 156 -18.49 -7.63 0.35
CA ASN A 156 -18.73 -8.34 -0.91
C ASN A 156 -17.93 -9.64 -0.95
N LEU A 157 -18.49 -10.72 -0.41
CA LEU A 157 -17.87 -12.04 -0.38
C LEU A 157 -18.56 -13.05 -1.31
N GLY A 158 -19.42 -12.61 -2.24
CA GLY A 158 -20.14 -13.53 -3.12
C GLY A 158 -19.22 -14.37 -4.02
N PHE A 159 -17.99 -13.91 -4.30
CA PHE A 159 -16.99 -14.71 -5.02
C PHE A 159 -16.54 -15.94 -4.22
N ARG A 160 -16.57 -15.87 -2.88
CA ARG A 160 -16.18 -16.96 -2.01
C ARG A 160 -17.09 -18.16 -2.22
N ASP A 161 -18.39 -17.92 -2.25
CA ASP A 161 -19.40 -18.97 -2.38
C ASP A 161 -19.38 -19.61 -3.79
N ARG A 162 -18.82 -18.92 -4.80
CA ARG A 162 -18.64 -19.45 -6.17
C ARG A 162 -17.34 -20.24 -6.35
N HIS A 163 -16.25 -19.78 -5.74
CA HIS A 163 -14.90 -20.22 -6.10
C HIS A 163 -14.15 -20.96 -4.99
N PHE A 164 -14.73 -21.07 -3.79
CA PHE A 164 -14.12 -21.75 -2.65
C PHE A 164 -15.03 -22.85 -2.12
N THR A 165 -14.40 -23.81 -1.45
CA THR A 165 -15.04 -24.85 -0.66
C THR A 165 -14.43 -24.84 0.73
N GLY A 166 -15.18 -25.24 1.76
CA GLY A 166 -14.65 -25.34 3.12
C GLY A 166 -15.59 -24.81 4.19
N THR A 167 -15.06 -24.71 5.40
CA THR A 167 -15.78 -24.21 6.60
C THR A 167 -15.32 -22.80 6.92
N ASP A 168 -15.93 -22.16 7.92
CA ASP A 168 -15.63 -20.76 8.25
C ASP A 168 -14.18 -20.49 8.70
N SER A 169 -13.37 -21.52 8.97
CA SER A 169 -11.98 -21.38 9.41
C SER A 169 -10.94 -21.74 8.35
N ASP A 170 -11.30 -22.51 7.31
CA ASP A 170 -10.39 -22.96 6.26
C ASP A 170 -11.13 -23.02 4.92
N PHE A 171 -10.77 -22.11 4.01
CA PHE A 171 -11.33 -22.02 2.67
C PHE A 171 -10.31 -22.48 1.64
N GLN A 172 -10.64 -23.55 0.93
CA GLN A 172 -9.87 -24.10 -0.18
C GLN A 172 -10.37 -23.51 -1.49
N ILE A 173 -9.48 -22.89 -2.25
CA ILE A 173 -9.79 -22.39 -3.58
C ILE A 173 -10.04 -23.54 -4.56
N SER A 174 -11.00 -23.36 -5.48
CA SER A 174 -11.36 -24.36 -6.47
C SER A 174 -10.21 -24.67 -7.44
N GLU A 175 -10.14 -25.92 -7.88
CA GLU A 175 -9.11 -26.36 -8.83
C GLU A 175 -9.18 -25.61 -10.16
N ALA A 176 -10.38 -25.25 -10.61
CA ALA A 176 -10.59 -24.49 -11.84
C ALA A 176 -9.90 -23.12 -11.80
N VAL A 177 -9.89 -22.46 -10.63
CA VAL A 177 -9.17 -21.20 -10.44
C VAL A 177 -7.67 -21.47 -10.25
N ARG A 178 -7.33 -22.49 -9.44
CA ARG A 178 -5.94 -22.81 -9.10
C ARG A 178 -5.10 -23.16 -10.33
N ALA A 179 -5.63 -23.97 -11.24
CA ALA A 179 -4.94 -24.42 -12.45
C ALA A 179 -4.56 -23.28 -13.42
N LYS A 180 -5.12 -22.08 -13.25
CA LYS A 180 -4.85 -20.91 -14.10
C LYS A 180 -3.69 -20.05 -13.62
N VAL A 181 -3.08 -20.37 -12.48
CA VAL A 181 -1.95 -19.63 -11.92
C VAL A 181 -0.69 -20.48 -11.96
N GLN A 182 0.38 -19.94 -12.53
CA GLN A 182 1.73 -20.51 -12.48
C GLN A 182 2.59 -19.68 -11.53
N PHE A 183 2.92 -20.27 -10.38
CA PHE A 183 3.79 -19.62 -9.39
C PHE A 183 5.26 -19.82 -9.75
N ARG A 184 6.04 -18.74 -9.71
CA ARG A 184 7.48 -18.77 -9.99
C ARG A 184 8.24 -17.93 -8.96
N LEU A 185 9.38 -18.44 -8.50
CA LEU A 185 10.27 -17.65 -7.66
C LEU A 185 10.96 -16.58 -8.52
N GLY A 186 10.89 -15.32 -8.13
CA GLY A 186 11.48 -14.23 -8.92
C GLY A 186 11.64 -12.92 -8.16
N ASN A 187 12.76 -12.24 -8.40
CA ASN A 187 13.02 -10.91 -7.87
C ASN A 187 12.86 -9.85 -8.96
N LEU A 188 11.99 -8.87 -8.73
CA LEU A 188 11.72 -7.73 -9.62
C LEU A 188 12.99 -6.93 -9.98
N LEU A 189 13.97 -6.90 -9.09
CA LEU A 189 15.23 -6.21 -9.30
C LEU A 189 16.28 -7.06 -10.01
N SER A 190 15.99 -8.33 -10.30
CA SER A 190 16.89 -9.19 -11.07
C SER A 190 16.95 -8.75 -12.53
N PRO A 191 18.13 -8.45 -13.10
CA PRO A 191 18.26 -8.05 -14.50
C PRO A 191 17.73 -9.09 -15.49
N SER A 192 17.78 -10.37 -15.12
CA SER A 192 17.33 -11.49 -15.94
C SER A 192 15.89 -11.93 -15.67
N LEU A 193 15.12 -11.17 -14.87
CA LEU A 193 13.74 -11.55 -14.55
C LEU A 193 12.91 -11.72 -15.82
N LEU A 194 12.42 -12.95 -16.03
CA LEU A 194 11.63 -13.33 -17.19
C LEU A 194 12.31 -12.94 -18.52
N ALA A 195 13.65 -13.01 -18.58
CA ALA A 195 14.38 -12.78 -19.81
C ALA A 195 14.03 -13.85 -20.84
N GLY A 196 13.71 -13.43 -22.07
CA GLY A 196 13.30 -14.33 -23.16
C GLY A 196 11.84 -14.77 -23.13
N GLU A 197 11.08 -14.42 -22.09
CA GLU A 197 9.63 -14.64 -22.04
C GLU A 197 8.91 -13.59 -22.90
N ALA A 198 7.80 -13.99 -23.51
CA ALA A 198 6.96 -13.05 -24.24
C ALA A 198 6.30 -12.05 -23.26
N PRO A 199 6.14 -10.78 -23.65
CA PRO A 199 5.54 -9.76 -22.80
C PRO A 199 4.06 -10.03 -22.49
N TYR A 200 3.60 -9.48 -21.37
CA TYR A 200 2.27 -9.70 -20.80
C TYR A 200 1.27 -8.62 -21.26
N ASP A 201 0.02 -9.02 -21.52
CA ASP A 201 -1.05 -8.08 -21.85
C ASP A 201 -1.41 -7.20 -20.64
N TYR A 202 -1.39 -7.79 -19.44
CA TYR A 202 -1.72 -7.11 -18.18
C TYR A 202 -0.69 -7.45 -17.11
N VAL A 203 -0.14 -6.43 -16.44
CA VAL A 203 0.82 -6.62 -15.34
C VAL A 203 0.31 -5.92 -14.10
N PHE A 204 0.12 -6.68 -13.02
CA PHE A 204 -0.20 -6.18 -11.69
C PHE A 204 1.10 -6.06 -10.89
N CYS A 205 1.39 -4.84 -10.45
CA CYS A 205 2.47 -4.56 -9.51
C CYS A 205 2.01 -3.57 -8.46
N ARG A 206 1.56 -4.10 -7.32
CA ARG A 206 0.79 -3.35 -6.34
C ARG A 206 1.39 -3.50 -4.95
N ASN A 207 1.41 -2.39 -4.22
CA ASN A 207 1.80 -2.36 -2.80
C ASN A 207 3.23 -2.89 -2.55
N LEU A 208 4.14 -2.66 -3.52
CA LEU A 208 5.55 -3.03 -3.45
C LEU A 208 6.47 -1.81 -3.53
N LEU A 209 6.23 -0.91 -4.48
CA LEU A 209 7.13 0.21 -4.78
C LEU A 209 7.19 1.21 -3.61
N ILE A 210 6.18 1.19 -2.73
CA ILE A 210 6.15 1.97 -1.48
C ILE A 210 7.30 1.64 -0.51
N TYR A 211 7.95 0.49 -0.68
CA TYR A 211 9.08 0.08 0.16
C TYR A 211 10.44 0.41 -0.46
N PHE A 212 10.46 0.98 -1.67
CA PHE A 212 11.68 1.25 -2.41
C PHE A 212 12.05 2.72 -2.40
N ASP A 213 13.36 2.99 -2.46
CA ASP A 213 13.85 4.35 -2.70
C ASP A 213 13.53 4.82 -4.12
N ARG A 214 13.64 6.13 -4.36
CA ARG A 214 13.27 6.73 -5.64
C ARG A 214 14.03 6.13 -6.83
N ALA A 215 15.34 5.93 -6.70
CA ALA A 215 16.15 5.37 -7.78
C ALA A 215 15.72 3.92 -8.11
N THR A 216 15.36 3.13 -7.10
CA THR A 216 14.85 1.78 -7.28
C THR A 216 13.44 1.77 -7.85
N GLN A 217 12.57 2.67 -7.41
CA GLN A 217 11.24 2.87 -8.01
C GLN A 217 11.32 3.14 -9.52
N GLU A 218 12.22 4.02 -9.95
CA GLU A 218 12.42 4.36 -11.36
C GLU A 218 12.88 3.14 -12.16
N ARG A 219 13.90 2.41 -11.68
CA ARG A 219 14.34 1.15 -12.30
C ARG A 219 13.22 0.10 -12.39
N VAL A 220 12.40 -0.02 -11.35
CA VAL A 220 11.28 -0.98 -11.34
C VAL A 220 10.24 -0.61 -12.40
N VAL A 221 9.93 0.67 -12.59
CA VAL A 221 9.01 1.11 -13.65
C VAL A 221 9.53 0.71 -15.03
N ASP A 222 10.84 0.84 -15.29
CA ASP A 222 11.44 0.39 -16.54
C ASP A 222 11.33 -1.12 -16.74
N VAL A 223 11.54 -1.90 -15.68
CA VAL A 223 11.33 -3.36 -15.72
C VAL A 223 9.87 -3.69 -16.02
N LEU A 224 8.91 -3.01 -15.38
CA LEU A 224 7.48 -3.24 -15.64
C LEU A 224 7.10 -2.91 -17.08
N ARG A 225 7.65 -1.82 -17.66
CA ARG A 225 7.47 -1.46 -19.07
C ARG A 225 8.00 -2.53 -20.01
N ARG A 226 9.16 -3.12 -19.69
CA ARG A 226 9.75 -4.23 -20.47
C ARG A 226 8.91 -5.51 -20.40
N LEU A 227 8.34 -5.81 -19.23
CA LEU A 227 7.55 -7.03 -19.02
C LEU A 227 6.17 -6.93 -19.68
N ALA A 228 5.58 -5.75 -19.75
CA ALA A 228 4.30 -5.55 -20.41
C ALA A 228 4.47 -5.37 -21.93
N ARG A 229 3.41 -5.69 -22.67
CA ARG A 229 3.32 -5.35 -24.09
C ARG A 229 3.26 -3.84 -24.27
N GLU A 230 3.70 -3.36 -25.43
CA GLU A 230 3.59 -1.93 -25.80
C GLU A 230 2.13 -1.45 -25.74
N ASP A 231 1.18 -2.29 -26.17
CA ASP A 231 -0.27 -2.08 -26.10
C ASP A 231 -0.91 -2.66 -24.82
N GLY A 232 -0.09 -2.97 -23.82
CA GLY A 232 -0.52 -3.56 -22.55
C GLY A 232 -0.92 -2.52 -21.49
N VAL A 233 -1.38 -3.01 -20.34
CA VAL A 233 -1.82 -2.17 -19.22
C VAL A 233 -1.17 -2.60 -17.91
N LEU A 234 -0.63 -1.63 -17.18
CA LEU A 234 -0.12 -1.81 -15.83
C LEU A 234 -1.22 -1.50 -14.80
N PHE A 235 -1.41 -2.39 -13.83
CA PHE A 235 -2.27 -2.18 -12.67
C PHE A 235 -1.39 -1.98 -11.43
N ILE A 236 -1.49 -0.82 -10.79
CA ILE A 236 -0.64 -0.46 -9.66
C ILE A 236 -1.44 -0.01 -8.44
N GLY A 237 -0.80 0.05 -7.27
CA GLY A 237 -1.46 0.44 -6.03
C GLY A 237 -1.77 1.95 -5.99
N PRO A 238 -2.79 2.38 -5.22
CA PRO A 238 -3.15 3.80 -5.08
C PRO A 238 -1.99 4.69 -4.63
N ALA A 239 -1.15 4.19 -3.73
CA ALA A 239 0.01 4.91 -3.22
C ALA A 239 1.12 5.09 -4.28
N GLU A 240 1.11 4.24 -5.31
CA GLU A 240 2.13 4.16 -6.36
C GLU A 240 1.70 4.94 -7.60
N ALA A 241 0.41 5.31 -7.71
CA ALA A 241 -0.18 6.00 -8.87
C ALA A 241 0.58 7.26 -9.27
N SER A 242 0.96 8.06 -8.27
CA SER A 242 1.70 9.30 -8.49
C SER A 242 3.07 9.08 -9.12
N LEU A 243 3.71 7.92 -8.90
CA LEU A 243 5.01 7.60 -9.47
C LEU A 243 4.90 7.40 -10.98
N LEU A 244 3.92 6.62 -11.44
CA LEU A 244 3.72 6.35 -12.86
C LEU A 244 3.31 7.62 -13.62
N SER A 245 2.49 8.47 -13.00
CA SER A 245 2.14 9.78 -13.58
C SER A 245 3.35 10.71 -13.73
N ARG A 246 4.29 10.70 -12.78
CA ARG A 246 5.56 11.45 -12.92
C ARG A 246 6.44 10.90 -14.05
N GLN A 247 6.32 9.61 -14.34
CA GLN A 247 7.00 8.92 -15.44
C GLN A 247 6.24 9.02 -16.78
N GLY A 248 5.28 9.96 -16.88
CA GLY A 248 4.57 10.28 -18.11
C GLY A 248 3.39 9.35 -18.46
N LEU A 249 3.09 8.34 -17.64
CA LEU A 249 1.94 7.46 -17.88
C LEU A 249 0.64 8.12 -17.41
N ARG A 250 -0.41 7.95 -18.21
CA ARG A 250 -1.75 8.46 -17.88
C ARG A 250 -2.65 7.31 -17.42
N PRO A 251 -3.44 7.49 -16.35
CA PRO A 251 -4.41 6.49 -15.97
C PRO A 251 -5.52 6.40 -17.03
N LEU A 252 -6.11 5.21 -17.20
CA LEU A 252 -7.18 4.90 -18.16
C LEU A 252 -8.48 5.73 -17.95
N GLY A 253 -8.57 6.51 -16.88
CA GLY A 253 -9.76 7.33 -16.56
C GLY A 253 -10.92 6.55 -15.94
N VAL A 254 -10.77 5.24 -15.72
CA VAL A 254 -11.71 4.45 -14.91
C VAL A 254 -11.42 4.74 -13.43
N ALA A 255 -12.43 5.26 -12.72
CA ALA A 255 -12.28 5.65 -11.32
C ALA A 255 -11.77 4.47 -10.47
N GLN A 256 -10.72 4.73 -9.68
CA GLN A 256 -10.13 3.78 -8.72
C GLN A 256 -9.59 2.46 -9.32
N SER A 257 -9.50 2.33 -10.64
CA SER A 257 -8.91 1.12 -11.25
C SER A 257 -7.38 1.08 -11.14
N PHE A 258 -6.75 2.26 -11.08
CA PHE A 258 -5.30 2.43 -11.10
C PHE A 258 -4.62 1.68 -12.27
N ALA A 259 -5.32 1.64 -13.41
CA ALA A 259 -4.86 1.05 -14.66
C ALA A 259 -4.16 2.11 -15.52
N PHE A 260 -2.96 1.81 -16.01
CA PHE A 260 -2.11 2.69 -16.81
C PHE A 260 -1.73 1.98 -18.12
N PRO A 261 -2.38 2.33 -19.25
CA PRO A 261 -1.97 1.86 -20.56
C PRO A 261 -0.56 2.33 -20.89
N LEU A 262 0.24 1.47 -21.52
CA LEU A 262 1.58 1.84 -21.96
C LEU A 262 1.57 2.59 -23.28
N ASP A 263 0.65 2.25 -24.19
CA ASP A 263 0.39 3.03 -25.38
C ASP A 263 -0.42 4.30 -25.02
N SER A 264 0.29 5.43 -24.97
CA SER A 264 -0.31 6.75 -24.73
C SER A 264 -0.91 7.39 -25.99
N GLN A 265 -1.05 6.68 -27.11
CA GLN A 265 -1.85 7.15 -28.25
C GLN A 265 -3.37 6.94 -28.05
N ALA A 266 -3.80 6.20 -27.02
CA ALA A 266 -5.22 5.96 -26.76
C ALA A 266 -5.91 7.14 -26.05
N GLN A 267 -6.41 8.06 -26.87
CA GLN A 267 -7.56 8.97 -26.67
C GLN A 267 -7.61 9.78 -25.37
N ALA A 268 -7.36 11.09 -25.51
CA ALA A 268 -7.89 12.07 -24.57
C ALA A 268 -9.41 11.88 -24.43
N PRO A 269 -9.99 11.90 -23.21
CA PRO A 269 -11.43 12.02 -23.09
C PRO A 269 -11.86 13.28 -23.83
N ALA A 270 -12.81 13.15 -24.76
CA ALA A 270 -13.40 14.27 -25.47
C ALA A 270 -13.71 15.38 -24.46
N ALA A 271 -13.19 16.57 -24.72
CA ALA A 271 -13.38 17.73 -23.86
C ALA A 271 -14.87 17.86 -23.55
N ARG A 272 -15.23 17.79 -22.26
CA ARG A 272 -16.58 18.16 -21.83
C ARG A 272 -16.82 19.61 -22.30
N PRO A 273 -17.98 19.93 -22.90
CA PRO A 273 -18.28 21.29 -23.26
C PRO A 273 -18.18 22.15 -22.00
N ALA A 274 -17.42 23.25 -22.10
CA ALA A 274 -17.22 24.18 -21.00
C ALA A 274 -18.58 24.65 -20.48
N LEU A 275 -18.87 24.37 -19.21
CA LEU A 275 -20.00 24.97 -18.53
C LEU A 275 -19.73 26.48 -18.43
N VAL A 276 -20.57 27.26 -19.10
CA VAL A 276 -20.61 28.72 -19.01
C VAL A 276 -20.76 29.08 -17.52
N PRO A 277 -19.87 29.93 -16.95
CA PRO A 277 -19.98 30.32 -15.55
C PRO A 277 -21.26 31.15 -15.35
N PRO A 278 -22.01 30.93 -14.24
CA PRO A 278 -23.17 31.74 -13.93
C PRO A 278 -22.74 33.18 -13.55
N PRO A 279 -23.63 34.18 -13.76
CA PRO A 279 -23.31 35.57 -13.46
C PRO A 279 -23.10 35.78 -11.94
N PRO A 280 -22.27 36.77 -11.55
CA PRO A 280 -21.90 36.97 -10.15
C PRO A 280 -23.11 37.45 -9.32
N ARG A 281 -23.39 36.72 -8.23
CA ARG A 281 -24.32 37.18 -7.18
C ARG A 281 -23.68 38.34 -6.41
N ARG A 282 -24.40 39.45 -6.28
CA ARG A 282 -24.05 40.59 -5.40
C ARG A 282 -24.02 40.10 -3.95
N THR A 283 -22.86 40.17 -3.31
CA THR A 283 -22.70 39.98 -1.87
C THR A 283 -22.99 41.29 -1.13
N ALA A 284 -23.71 41.18 -0.01
CA ALA A 284 -23.91 42.28 0.94
C ALA A 284 -22.61 42.54 1.74
N PRO A 285 -22.42 43.74 2.33
CA PRO A 285 -21.14 44.14 2.92
C PRO A 285 -20.85 43.40 4.22
N ALA A 286 -19.65 42.84 4.33
CA ALA A 286 -19.11 42.29 5.57
C ALA A 286 -18.58 43.41 6.48
N THR A 287 -18.91 43.33 7.77
CA THR A 287 -18.41 44.18 8.85
C THR A 287 -16.93 43.91 9.13
N LYS A 288 -16.16 44.98 9.34
CA LYS A 288 -14.73 44.92 9.64
C LYS A 288 -14.51 44.55 11.11
N SER A 289 -13.74 43.51 11.37
CA SER A 289 -13.07 43.32 12.67
C SER A 289 -11.56 43.38 12.47
N SER A 290 -10.92 44.26 13.24
CA SER A 290 -9.48 44.52 13.23
C SER A 290 -8.80 43.62 14.26
N ALA A 291 -7.74 42.92 13.86
CA ALA A 291 -6.78 42.32 14.78
C ALA A 291 -5.35 42.59 14.28
N ALA A 292 -4.53 43.10 15.22
CA ALA A 292 -3.18 43.61 15.01
C ALA A 292 -2.12 42.50 14.77
N PRO A 293 -0.94 42.84 14.20
CA PRO A 293 0.07 41.85 13.84
C PRO A 293 0.98 41.48 15.03
N VAL A 294 1.21 40.17 15.23
CA VAL A 294 2.21 39.65 16.18
C VAL A 294 3.47 39.22 15.42
N ARG A 295 4.63 39.74 15.83
CA ARG A 295 5.97 39.38 15.31
C ARG A 295 6.43 37.99 15.80
N PRO A 296 7.23 37.24 15.02
CA PRO A 296 7.76 35.95 15.43
C PRO A 296 8.93 36.08 16.41
N ARG A 297 8.98 35.17 17.40
CA ARG A 297 10.04 35.07 18.42
C ARG A 297 10.85 33.79 18.19
N ALA A 298 12.18 33.89 18.27
CA ALA A 298 13.13 32.80 18.05
C ALA A 298 13.09 31.70 19.14
N PRO A 299 13.46 30.43 18.84
CA PRO A 299 13.39 29.33 19.79
C PRO A 299 14.61 29.29 20.72
N LYS A 300 14.38 28.90 21.99
CA LYS A 300 15.42 28.56 22.97
C LYS A 300 15.67 27.04 23.00
N PRO A 301 16.89 26.58 23.35
CA PRO A 301 17.25 25.16 23.35
C PRO A 301 16.67 24.38 24.55
N SER A 302 16.33 23.11 24.31
CA SER A 302 15.75 22.18 25.30
C SER A 302 16.80 21.55 26.22
N PRO A 303 16.50 21.37 27.53
CA PRO A 303 17.36 20.66 28.48
C PRO A 303 17.19 19.11 28.41
N PRO A 304 18.11 18.33 29.00
CA PRO A 304 18.18 16.88 28.82
C PRO A 304 17.12 16.10 29.62
N ILE A 305 16.74 14.96 29.08
CA ILE A 305 15.62 14.10 29.49
C ILE A 305 16.00 13.22 30.70
N PRO A 306 15.20 13.19 31.79
CA PRO A 306 15.24 12.11 32.76
C PRO A 306 14.38 10.93 32.30
N ARG A 307 14.92 9.70 32.37
CA ARG A 307 14.14 8.46 32.19
C ARG A 307 13.23 8.26 33.41
N LEU A 308 11.93 8.17 33.19
CA LEU A 308 10.95 7.74 34.20
C LEU A 308 10.22 6.48 33.74
N ALA A 309 9.96 5.63 34.73
CA ALA A 309 9.54 4.25 34.64
C ALA A 309 8.13 4.03 34.08
N SER A 310 7.94 2.80 33.60
CA SER A 310 6.73 2.23 33.00
C SER A 310 5.49 2.34 33.89
N ALA A 311 4.54 3.15 33.44
CA ALA A 311 3.11 2.96 33.74
C ALA A 311 2.43 2.77 32.38
N SER A 312 1.74 1.64 32.21
CA SER A 312 1.00 1.26 31.00
C SER A 312 0.23 2.45 30.45
N ALA A 313 0.67 2.98 29.31
CA ALA A 313 0.09 4.19 28.73
C ALA A 313 -1.35 3.89 28.29
N SER A 314 -2.33 4.55 28.90
CA SER A 314 -3.71 4.50 28.42
C SER A 314 -3.92 5.56 27.33
N LEU A 315 -4.83 5.31 26.39
CA LEU A 315 -5.21 6.30 25.36
C LEU A 315 -5.80 7.59 26.00
N GLU A 316 -6.44 7.45 27.16
CA GLU A 316 -6.99 8.57 27.93
C GLU A 316 -5.90 9.51 28.48
N ASP A 317 -4.77 8.96 28.91
CA ASP A 317 -3.62 9.75 29.37
C ASP A 317 -2.97 10.53 28.21
N ILE A 318 -2.88 9.92 27.02
CA ILE A 318 -2.37 10.56 25.80
C ILE A 318 -3.24 11.77 25.44
N ALA A 319 -4.55 11.59 25.42
CA ALA A 319 -5.50 12.66 25.13
C ALA A 319 -5.41 13.80 26.16
N ARG A 320 -5.30 13.48 27.45
CA ARG A 320 -5.15 14.48 28.53
C ARG A 320 -3.90 15.32 28.36
N LEU A 321 -2.75 14.68 28.09
CA LEU A 321 -1.45 15.36 27.90
C LEU A 321 -1.43 16.22 26.64
N ALA A 322 -2.03 15.74 25.54
CA ALA A 322 -2.16 16.50 24.31
C ALA A 322 -3.02 17.76 24.52
N ASN A 323 -4.15 17.63 25.22
CA ASN A 323 -5.08 18.74 25.50
C ASN A 323 -4.54 19.75 26.52
N SER A 324 -3.62 19.34 27.41
CA SER A 324 -2.95 20.25 28.36
C SER A 324 -1.71 20.96 27.79
N GLY A 325 -1.45 20.83 26.48
CA GLY A 325 -0.31 21.48 25.80
C GLY A 325 1.04 20.78 26.00
N GLN A 326 1.08 19.59 26.60
CA GLN A 326 2.30 18.82 26.87
C GLN A 326 2.64 17.90 25.69
N ALA A 327 2.82 18.49 24.51
CA ALA A 327 2.93 17.76 23.23
C ALA A 327 4.11 16.76 23.16
N ALA A 328 5.23 17.05 23.83
CA ALA A 328 6.39 16.18 23.86
C ALA A 328 6.14 14.90 24.67
N GLU A 329 5.50 15.03 25.83
CA GLU A 329 5.14 13.90 26.68
C GLU A 329 4.03 13.05 26.04
N ALA A 330 3.01 13.70 25.45
CA ALA A 330 1.96 13.00 24.70
C ALA A 330 2.55 12.14 23.56
N ARG A 331 3.50 12.69 22.81
CA ARG A 331 4.21 11.95 21.75
C ARG A 331 4.97 10.74 22.29
N GLN A 332 5.71 10.91 23.39
CA GLN A 332 6.46 9.83 24.02
C GLN A 332 5.52 8.71 24.49
N ARG A 333 4.34 9.06 25.02
CA ARG A 333 3.31 8.09 25.41
C ARG A 333 2.70 7.37 24.22
N CYS A 334 2.44 8.04 23.10
CA CYS A 334 2.02 7.37 21.86
C CYS A 334 3.08 6.37 21.37
N GLU A 335 4.35 6.78 21.36
CA GLU A 335 5.46 5.92 20.92
C GLU A 335 5.67 4.72 21.86
N ALA A 336 5.53 4.92 23.17
CA ALA A 336 5.55 3.84 24.16
C ALA A 336 4.37 2.87 23.98
N LEU A 337 3.16 3.39 23.76
CA LEU A 337 1.97 2.58 23.50
C LEU A 337 2.14 1.70 22.25
N LEU A 338 2.68 2.27 21.17
CA LEU A 338 2.98 1.54 19.95
C LEU A 338 4.10 0.50 20.15
N ALA A 339 5.03 0.75 21.07
CA ALA A 339 6.11 -0.18 21.39
C ALA A 339 5.63 -1.36 22.25
N GLU A 340 4.73 -1.11 23.20
CA GLU A 340 4.22 -2.12 24.14
C GLU A 340 3.06 -2.95 23.55
N GLN A 341 2.10 -2.30 22.89
CA GLN A 341 0.85 -2.92 22.46
C GLN A 341 0.76 -3.13 20.94
N GLY A 342 1.71 -2.57 20.18
CA GLY A 342 1.76 -2.69 18.72
C GLY A 342 0.97 -1.61 17.97
N PRO A 343 0.81 -1.76 16.64
CA PRO A 343 0.15 -0.76 15.80
C PRO A 343 -1.29 -0.49 16.25
N ASN A 344 -1.58 0.77 16.57
CA ASN A 344 -2.88 1.19 17.06
C ASN A 344 -3.34 2.45 16.32
N ALA A 345 -4.59 2.45 15.84
CA ALA A 345 -5.12 3.51 14.99
C ALA A 345 -5.21 4.86 15.73
N GLU A 346 -5.72 4.84 16.96
CA GLU A 346 -5.80 6.01 17.86
C GLU A 346 -4.41 6.58 18.18
N ALA A 347 -3.43 5.74 18.47
CA ALA A 347 -2.06 6.19 18.73
C ALA A 347 -1.44 6.90 17.50
N PHE A 348 -1.70 6.39 16.29
CA PHE A 348 -1.27 7.06 15.06
C PHE A 348 -2.07 8.33 14.78
N TYR A 349 -3.37 8.36 15.09
CA TYR A 349 -4.17 9.58 15.02
C TYR A 349 -3.58 10.70 15.89
N TRP A 350 -3.27 10.40 17.16
CA TRP A 350 -2.67 11.37 18.09
C TRP A 350 -1.28 11.83 17.62
N LEU A 351 -0.45 10.94 17.09
CA LEU A 351 0.83 11.34 16.48
C LEU A 351 0.63 12.25 15.26
N GLY A 352 -0.40 12.00 14.47
CA GLY A 352 -0.80 12.87 13.36
C GLY A 352 -1.16 14.27 13.85
N LEU A 353 -2.03 14.36 14.86
CA LEU A 353 -2.50 15.62 15.43
C LEU A 353 -1.35 16.42 16.06
N LEU A 354 -0.47 15.77 16.81
CA LEU A 354 0.70 16.41 17.43
C LEU A 354 1.70 16.91 16.38
N SER A 355 1.90 16.18 15.29
CA SER A 355 2.75 16.62 14.17
C SER A 355 2.13 17.78 13.39
N ASP A 356 0.81 17.80 13.22
CA ASP A 356 0.07 18.86 12.55
C ASP A 356 0.13 20.17 13.33
N ALA A 357 -0.09 20.10 14.66
CA ALA A 357 0.04 21.24 15.56
C ALA A 357 1.46 21.86 15.59
N GLN A 358 2.48 21.09 15.21
CA GLN A 358 3.88 21.56 15.07
C GLN A 358 4.20 22.09 13.66
N GLY A 359 3.22 22.17 12.76
CA GLY A 359 3.40 22.60 11.37
C GLY A 359 4.08 21.56 10.47
N ARG A 360 4.20 20.30 10.92
CA ARG A 360 4.85 19.22 10.17
C ARG A 360 3.83 18.45 9.33
N GLY A 361 3.22 19.13 8.37
CA GLY A 361 2.08 18.60 7.61
C GLY A 361 2.36 17.28 6.87
N ALA A 362 3.55 17.10 6.30
CA ALA A 362 3.91 15.83 5.64
C ALA A 362 4.01 14.65 6.63
N GLN A 363 4.52 14.90 7.85
CA GLN A 363 4.60 13.89 8.90
C GLN A 363 3.19 13.56 9.45
N ALA A 364 2.36 14.58 9.67
CA ALA A 364 0.97 14.41 10.07
C ALA A 364 0.18 13.57 9.07
N GLN A 365 0.32 13.88 7.78
CA GLN A 365 -0.28 13.11 6.69
C GLN A 365 0.12 11.62 6.72
N GLY A 366 1.40 11.34 6.99
CA GLY A 366 1.90 9.98 7.12
C GLY A 366 1.24 9.23 8.28
N TYR A 367 1.07 9.88 9.42
CA TYR A 367 0.42 9.28 10.59
C TYR A 367 -1.09 9.08 10.41
N TYR A 368 -1.82 10.07 9.86
CA TYR A 368 -3.25 9.89 9.55
C TYR A 368 -3.46 8.75 8.55
N ARG A 369 -2.59 8.59 7.56
CA ARG A 369 -2.65 7.44 6.64
C ARG A 369 -2.42 6.11 7.35
N LYS A 370 -1.52 6.05 8.33
CA LYS A 370 -1.30 4.85 9.16
C LYS A 370 -2.53 4.53 10.02
N ALA A 371 -3.16 5.54 10.62
CA ALA A 371 -4.41 5.36 11.35
C ALA A 371 -5.52 4.81 10.43
N LEU A 372 -5.68 5.40 9.24
CA LEU A 372 -6.66 4.96 8.23
C LEU A 372 -6.35 3.62 7.58
N TYR A 373 -5.09 3.17 7.66
CA TYR A 373 -4.72 1.84 7.23
C TYR A 373 -5.21 0.78 8.22
N LEU A 374 -5.05 1.04 9.52
CA LEU A 374 -5.52 0.16 10.58
C LEU A 374 -7.05 0.20 10.76
N GLN A 375 -7.63 1.39 10.67
CA GLN A 375 -9.06 1.63 10.82
C GLN A 375 -9.55 2.55 9.68
N PRO A 376 -10.00 1.97 8.55
CA PRO A 376 -10.41 2.71 7.36
C PRO A 376 -11.58 3.69 7.56
N ASP A 377 -12.37 3.52 8.60
CA ASP A 377 -13.50 4.36 8.99
C ASP A 377 -13.19 5.31 10.16
N HIS A 378 -11.93 5.38 10.62
CA HIS A 378 -11.53 6.30 11.69
C HIS A 378 -11.81 7.75 11.29
N GLN A 379 -12.86 8.31 11.86
CA GLN A 379 -13.52 9.51 11.38
C GLN A 379 -12.64 10.74 11.54
N GLU A 380 -11.99 10.86 12.68
CA GLU A 380 -11.09 11.94 13.06
C GLU A 380 -9.91 11.99 12.09
N SER A 381 -9.28 10.84 11.84
CA SER A 381 -8.16 10.75 10.89
C SER A 381 -8.57 11.11 9.46
N LEU A 382 -9.80 10.78 9.03
CA LEU A 382 -10.34 11.19 7.72
C LEU A 382 -10.53 12.71 7.65
N LEU A 383 -11.11 13.32 8.69
CA LEU A 383 -11.40 14.75 8.75
C LEU A 383 -10.11 15.59 8.81
N HIS A 384 -9.15 15.19 9.63
CA HIS A 384 -7.87 15.89 9.75
C HIS A 384 -7.01 15.75 8.49
N LEU A 385 -6.99 14.57 7.87
CA LEU A 385 -6.32 14.41 6.58
C LEU A 385 -7.01 15.24 5.48
N ALA A 386 -8.33 15.34 5.50
CA ALA A 386 -9.07 16.19 4.56
C ALA A 386 -8.72 17.68 4.73
N ALA A 387 -8.69 18.17 5.97
CA ALA A 387 -8.31 19.55 6.27
C ALA A 387 -6.88 19.85 5.80
N LEU A 388 -5.96 18.91 6.00
CA LEU A 388 -4.57 19.04 5.59
C LEU A 388 -4.40 19.05 4.06
N LEU A 389 -5.17 18.24 3.33
CA LEU A 389 -5.20 18.26 1.86
C LEU A 389 -5.81 19.57 1.33
N ALA A 390 -6.89 20.07 1.95
CA ALA A 390 -7.49 21.34 1.57
C ALA A 390 -6.52 22.52 1.76
N ALA A 391 -5.77 22.54 2.87
CA ALA A 391 -4.74 23.54 3.13
C ALA A 391 -3.58 23.49 2.12
N GLN A 392 -3.32 22.32 1.52
CA GLN A 392 -2.33 22.12 0.46
C GLN A 392 -2.87 22.42 -0.95
N GLY A 393 -4.14 22.81 -1.08
CA GLY A 393 -4.79 23.10 -2.35
C GLY A 393 -5.49 21.92 -3.02
N ASP A 394 -5.41 20.71 -2.44
CA ASP A 394 -6.12 19.53 -2.94
C ASP A 394 -7.57 19.49 -2.41
N GLN A 395 -8.40 20.38 -2.97
CA GLN A 395 -9.81 20.52 -2.60
C GLN A 395 -10.63 19.27 -2.97
N GLU A 396 -10.28 18.59 -4.06
CA GLU A 396 -10.97 17.36 -4.46
C GLU A 396 -10.66 16.19 -3.53
N GLY A 397 -9.38 15.99 -3.17
CA GLY A 397 -8.95 14.98 -2.21
C GLY A 397 -9.57 15.20 -0.83
N ALA A 398 -9.60 16.46 -0.37
CA ALA A 398 -10.27 16.84 0.86
C ALA A 398 -11.76 16.48 0.84
N ARG A 399 -12.48 16.84 -0.22
CA ARG A 399 -13.92 16.56 -0.36
C ARG A 399 -14.22 15.06 -0.33
N ARG A 400 -13.40 14.25 -1.00
CA ARG A 400 -13.56 12.77 -1.01
C ARG A 400 -13.40 12.16 0.39
N LEU A 401 -12.44 12.66 1.17
CA LEU A 401 -12.24 12.19 2.53
C LEU A 401 -13.35 12.66 3.48
N GLN A 402 -13.87 13.88 3.31
CA GLN A 402 -15.05 14.37 4.05
C GLN A 402 -16.31 13.58 3.73
N GLU A 403 -16.56 13.28 2.46
CA GLU A 403 -17.68 12.44 2.03
C GLU A 403 -17.57 11.01 2.58
N ARG A 404 -16.35 10.51 2.79
CA ARG A 404 -16.10 9.21 3.41
C ARG A 404 -16.34 9.25 4.92
N ALA A 405 -15.89 10.30 5.60
CA ALA A 405 -16.14 10.50 7.03
C ALA A 405 -17.65 10.62 7.32
N ALA A 406 -18.40 11.36 6.49
CA ALA A 406 -19.84 11.54 6.63
C ALA A 406 -20.66 10.25 6.41
N ARG A 407 -20.11 9.26 5.69
CA ARG A 407 -20.74 7.94 5.49
C ARG A 407 -20.56 7.00 6.68
N GLY A 408 -19.51 7.19 7.49
CA GLY A 408 -19.29 6.42 8.73
C GLY A 408 -20.35 6.72 9.79
N VAL A 409 -20.67 8.00 10.01
CA VAL A 409 -21.65 8.47 11.01
C VAL A 409 -23.06 7.89 10.81
N LYS A 410 -23.44 7.56 9.57
CA LYS A 410 -24.75 6.98 9.25
C LYS A 410 -24.87 5.48 9.52
N ARG A 411 -23.79 4.80 9.88
CA ARG A 411 -23.79 3.37 10.24
C ARG A 411 -23.91 3.13 11.75
N ASP A 412 -23.58 4.13 12.57
CA ASP A 412 -23.56 4.05 14.04
C ASP A 412 -24.72 4.81 14.71
N ALA A 413 -25.65 5.37 13.92
CA ALA A 413 -26.91 5.98 14.33
C ALA A 413 -28.08 5.18 13.78
#